data_AF-A0A7J3FBM3-F1
#
_entry.id   AF-A0A7J3FBM3-F1
#
_cell.length_a   1.000
_cell.length_b   1.000
_cell.length_c   1.000
_cell.angle_alpha   90.00
_cell.angle_beta   90.00
_cell.angle_gamma   90.00
#
_symmetry.space_group_name_H-M   'P 1'
#
loop_
_entity.id
_entity.type
_entity.pdbx_description
1 polymer ?
#
loop_
_entity_poly.entity_id
_entity_poly.type
_entity_poly.pdbx_seq_one_letter_code
_entity_poly.pdbx_strand_id
1 'polypeptide(L)'
;MMLQSRASAPAKIILFGEHFVVYDKPAIVIAINRRAYVTAKPRADGEILIKSENMEVSGIFSSDGKYQPIEGGLAAERKLKPIYAIAISLLSMSGEKVGFEIHVDSRIPVAAGLGS
;
A
#
# COMPACT_ATOMS: atom_id res chain seq x y z
N MET A 1 10.69 -20.54 12.23
CA MET A 1 10.61 -19.07 12.18
C MET A 1 9.60 -18.70 11.11
N MET A 2 8.55 -17.92 11.41
CA MET A 2 7.68 -17.39 10.36
C MET A 2 8.44 -16.29 9.61
N LEU A 3 8.66 -16.47 8.32
CA LEU A 3 9.29 -15.46 7.47
C LEU A 3 8.33 -14.26 7.37
N GLN A 4 8.75 -13.08 7.83
CA GLN A 4 7.98 -11.85 7.67
C GLN A 4 8.91 -10.66 7.46
N SER A 5 8.50 -9.72 6.64
CA SER A 5 9.22 -8.46 6.41
C SER A 5 8.33 -7.29 6.78
N ARG A 6 8.89 -6.30 7.47
CA ARG A 6 8.18 -5.07 7.84
C ARG A 6 8.94 -3.85 7.33
N ALA A 7 8.22 -2.94 6.70
CA ALA A 7 8.74 -1.67 6.21
C ALA A 7 7.87 -0.51 6.70
N SER A 8 8.38 0.71 6.60
CA SER A 8 7.59 1.92 6.87
C SER A 8 8.02 3.10 6.03
N ALA A 9 7.06 3.99 5.72
CA ALA A 9 7.29 5.24 4.99
C ALA A 9 6.73 6.43 5.79
N PRO A 10 7.45 7.56 5.90
CA PRO A 10 6.93 8.76 6.55
C PRO A 10 5.99 9.54 5.63
N ALA A 11 5.02 10.23 6.24
CA ALA A 11 4.29 11.33 5.60
C ALA A 11 5.22 12.52 5.35
N LYS A 12 4.75 13.46 4.54
CA LYS A 12 5.44 14.73 4.26
C LYS A 12 4.59 15.94 4.58
N ILE A 13 5.24 17.10 4.72
CA ILE A 13 4.62 18.42 4.66
C ILE A 13 5.40 19.26 3.64
N ILE A 14 4.68 20.05 2.83
CA ILE A 14 5.29 21.08 1.98
C ILE A 14 5.38 22.35 2.83
N LEU A 15 6.59 22.80 3.15
CA LEU A 15 6.81 24.04 3.92
C LEU A 15 6.60 25.27 3.04
N PHE A 16 7.08 25.21 1.80
CA PHE A 16 6.98 26.30 0.82
C PHE A 16 6.82 25.77 -0.59
N GLY A 17 6.09 26.51 -1.44
CA GLY A 17 6.00 26.24 -2.87
C GLY A 17 4.98 25.17 -3.29
N GLU A 18 3.88 25.00 -2.55
CA GLU A 18 2.86 23.99 -2.88
C GLU A 18 2.29 24.14 -4.30
N HIS A 19 2.09 25.37 -4.77
CA HIS A 19 1.64 25.66 -6.13
C HIS A 19 2.79 25.89 -7.12
N PHE A 20 4.04 25.95 -6.65
CA PHE A 20 5.20 26.28 -7.50
C PHE A 20 5.57 25.12 -8.41
N VAL A 21 5.42 23.89 -7.92
CA VAL A 21 5.69 22.66 -8.67
C VAL A 21 4.80 22.51 -9.91
N VAL A 22 3.61 23.14 -9.91
CA VAL A 22 2.72 23.17 -11.09
C VAL A 22 3.32 23.99 -12.23
N TYR A 23 4.19 24.94 -11.92
CA TYR A 23 4.90 25.80 -12.88
C TYR A 23 6.37 25.41 -13.06
N ASP A 24 6.71 24.14 -12.77
CA ASP A 24 8.09 23.62 -12.86
C ASP A 24 9.09 24.43 -12.02
N LYS A 25 8.66 24.85 -10.82
CA LYS A 25 9.48 25.53 -9.81
C LYS A 25 9.60 24.69 -8.54
N PRO A 26 10.72 24.76 -7.80
CA PRO A 26 10.97 23.89 -6.66
C PRO A 26 10.05 24.20 -5.47
N ALA A 27 9.86 23.18 -4.62
CA ALA A 27 9.20 23.27 -3.33
C ALA A 27 10.11 22.72 -2.22
N ILE A 28 9.95 23.23 -1.00
CA ILE A 28 10.66 22.72 0.18
C ILE A 28 9.72 21.76 0.91
N VAL A 29 10.15 20.50 1.03
CA VAL A 29 9.35 19.41 1.60
C VAL A 29 10.11 18.75 2.73
N ILE A 30 9.41 18.42 3.82
CA ILE A 30 9.99 17.74 4.98
C ILE A 30 9.19 16.49 5.34
N ALA A 31 9.89 15.43 5.75
CA ALA A 31 9.26 14.24 6.32
C ALA A 31 8.83 14.49 7.78
N ILE A 32 7.71 13.92 8.20
CA ILE A 32 7.20 14.06 9.57
C ILE A 32 7.07 12.70 10.27
N ASN A 33 6.99 12.72 11.61
CA ASN A 33 6.83 11.51 12.43
C ASN A 33 5.40 10.94 12.43
N ARG A 34 4.77 10.88 11.26
CA ARG A 34 3.56 10.10 10.98
C ARG A 34 3.91 9.13 9.87
N ARG A 35 3.67 7.83 10.08
CA ARG A 35 4.18 6.79 9.18
C ARG A 35 3.08 5.81 8.78
N ALA A 36 3.21 5.29 7.57
CA ALA A 36 2.58 4.05 7.15
C ALA A 36 3.54 2.89 7.43
N TYR A 37 3.01 1.78 7.93
CA TYR A 37 3.71 0.54 8.18
C TYR A 37 3.09 -0.54 7.31
N VAL A 38 3.93 -1.35 6.67
CA VAL A 38 3.49 -2.51 5.90
C VAL A 38 4.21 -3.73 6.40
N THR A 39 3.47 -4.80 6.64
CA THR A 39 4.02 -6.13 6.95
C THR A 39 3.63 -7.10 5.85
N ALA A 40 4.59 -7.81 5.27
CA ALA A 40 4.37 -8.83 4.26
C ALA A 40 4.81 -10.21 4.79
N LYS A 41 3.97 -11.22 4.57
CA LYS A 41 4.23 -12.62 4.92
C LYS A 41 3.96 -13.49 3.70
N PRO A 42 4.84 -14.45 3.36
CA PRO A 42 4.58 -15.35 2.25
C PRO A 42 3.37 -16.26 2.56
N ARG A 43 2.64 -16.64 1.51
CA ARG A 43 1.55 -17.61 1.56
C ARG A 43 1.80 -18.73 0.56
N ALA A 44 1.39 -19.94 0.92
CA ALA A 44 1.58 -21.14 0.10
C ALA A 44 0.49 -21.33 -0.97
N ASP A 45 -0.65 -20.65 -0.85
CA ASP A 45 -1.79 -20.75 -1.77
C ASP A 45 -1.62 -19.94 -3.07
N GLY A 46 -0.54 -19.17 -3.18
CA GLY A 46 -0.28 -18.32 -4.35
C GLY A 46 -1.16 -17.07 -4.41
N GLU A 47 -2.02 -16.83 -3.42
CA GLU A 47 -2.93 -15.70 -3.40
C GLU A 47 -2.35 -14.49 -2.68
N ILE A 48 -2.84 -13.30 -3.04
CA ILE A 48 -2.43 -12.04 -2.42
C ILE A 48 -3.59 -11.52 -1.56
N LEU A 49 -3.49 -11.73 -0.24
CA LEU A 49 -4.39 -11.17 0.76
C LEU A 49 -3.89 -9.79 1.18
N ILE A 50 -4.72 -8.77 1.04
CA ILE A 50 -4.39 -7.40 1.45
C ILE A 50 -5.38 -6.95 2.51
N LYS A 51 -4.87 -6.42 3.62
CA LYS A 51 -5.64 -5.88 4.74
C LYS A 51 -5.16 -4.47 5.05
N SER A 52 -6.09 -3.52 5.21
CA SER A 52 -5.81 -2.16 5.67
C SER A 52 -6.67 -1.86 6.88
N GLU A 53 -6.04 -1.81 8.05
CA GLU A 53 -6.74 -1.72 9.35
C GLU A 53 -7.45 -0.35 9.48
N ASN A 54 -6.77 0.75 9.17
CA ASN A 54 -7.33 2.10 9.33
C ASN A 54 -8.41 2.45 8.31
N MET A 55 -8.52 1.68 7.23
CA MET A 55 -9.53 1.88 6.20
C MET A 55 -10.66 0.85 6.27
N GLU A 56 -10.57 -0.14 7.16
CA GLU A 56 -11.55 -1.22 7.34
C GLU A 56 -11.86 -1.91 5.99
N VAL A 57 -10.80 -2.23 5.25
CA VAL A 57 -10.92 -2.93 3.96
C VAL A 57 -9.94 -4.10 3.89
N SER A 58 -10.43 -5.20 3.35
CA SER A 58 -9.61 -6.36 3.07
C SER A 58 -10.18 -7.22 1.95
N GLY A 59 -9.31 -7.93 1.27
CA GLY A 59 -9.72 -8.87 0.23
C GLY A 59 -8.55 -9.63 -0.35
N ILE A 60 -8.89 -10.66 -1.13
CA ILE A 60 -7.95 -11.57 -1.77
C ILE A 60 -7.92 -11.28 -3.26
N PHE A 61 -6.73 -11.26 -3.82
CA PHE A 61 -6.50 -11.25 -5.26
C PHE A 61 -5.82 -12.55 -5.67
N SER A 62 -6.42 -13.23 -6.65
CA SER A 62 -5.78 -14.35 -7.33
C SER A 62 -4.78 -13.84 -8.38
N SER A 63 -3.87 -14.68 -8.85
CA SER A 63 -2.82 -14.30 -9.81
C SER A 63 -3.35 -13.80 -11.17
N ASP A 64 -4.59 -14.12 -11.51
CA ASP A 64 -5.30 -13.65 -12.71
C ASP A 64 -6.01 -12.29 -12.49
N GLY A 65 -5.89 -11.70 -11.30
CA GLY A 65 -6.46 -10.41 -10.96
C GLY A 65 -7.91 -10.45 -10.48
N LYS A 66 -8.51 -11.64 -10.27
CA LYS A 66 -9.83 -11.75 -9.65
C LYS A 66 -9.78 -11.29 -8.20
N TYR A 67 -10.73 -10.44 -7.82
CA TYR A 67 -10.86 -9.91 -6.47
C TYR A 67 -12.02 -10.57 -5.72
N GLN A 68 -11.74 -11.01 -4.49
CA GLN A 68 -12.74 -11.52 -3.55
C GLN A 68 -12.73 -10.64 -2.29
N PRO A 69 -13.82 -9.90 -2.01
CA PRO A 69 -13.87 -9.03 -0.84
C PRO A 69 -14.01 -9.85 0.45
N ILE A 70 -13.31 -9.42 1.51
CA ILE A 70 -13.49 -9.89 2.89
C ILE A 70 -14.16 -8.79 3.72
N GLU A 71 -13.70 -7.55 3.60
CA GLU A 71 -14.22 -6.38 4.32
C GLU A 71 -14.27 -5.15 3.38
N GLY A 72 -15.30 -4.31 3.53
CA GLY A 72 -15.54 -3.16 2.66
C GLY A 72 -16.16 -3.46 1.30
N GLY A 73 -16.49 -4.74 1.02
CA GLY A 73 -17.21 -5.17 -0.17
C GLY A 73 -16.45 -4.94 -1.49
N LEU A 74 -17.17 -4.97 -2.62
CA LEU A 74 -16.55 -4.79 -3.94
C LEU A 74 -15.93 -3.41 -4.13
N ALA A 75 -16.43 -2.39 -3.45
CA ALA A 75 -15.89 -1.02 -3.53
C ALA A 75 -14.44 -0.94 -2.99
N ALA A 76 -14.04 -1.86 -2.11
CA ALA A 76 -12.68 -1.94 -1.59
C ALA A 76 -11.63 -2.31 -2.64
N GLU A 77 -12.03 -2.97 -3.75
CA GLU A 77 -11.10 -3.38 -4.81
C GLU A 77 -10.27 -2.19 -5.29
N ARG A 78 -10.91 -1.05 -5.58
CA ARG A 78 -10.24 0.15 -6.09
C ARG A 78 -9.16 0.69 -5.16
N LYS A 79 -9.33 0.53 -3.84
CA LYS A 79 -8.37 0.97 -2.83
C LYS A 79 -7.18 0.02 -2.73
N LEU A 80 -7.42 -1.29 -2.88
CA LEU A 80 -6.41 -2.34 -2.70
C LEU A 80 -5.64 -2.69 -3.98
N LYS A 81 -6.25 -2.46 -5.15
CA LYS A 81 -5.70 -2.79 -6.47
C LYS A 81 -4.30 -2.21 -6.75
N PRO A 82 -3.94 -0.97 -6.33
CA PRO A 82 -2.58 -0.47 -6.50
C PRO A 82 -1.53 -1.32 -5.76
N ILE A 83 -1.85 -1.79 -4.54
CA ILE A 83 -0.95 -2.64 -3.75
C ILE A 83 -0.81 -4.02 -4.43
N TYR A 84 -1.94 -4.59 -4.89
CA TYR A 84 -1.92 -5.84 -5.67
C TYR A 84 -1.05 -5.71 -6.93
N ALA A 85 -1.22 -4.63 -7.70
CA ALA A 85 -0.48 -4.40 -8.95
C ALA A 85 1.04 -4.36 -8.72
N ILE A 86 1.49 -3.75 -7.62
CA ILE A 86 2.91 -3.74 -7.23
C ILE A 86 3.35 -5.15 -6.86
N ALA A 87 2.59 -5.86 -6.02
CA ALA A 87 2.94 -7.20 -5.56
C ALA A 87 3.05 -8.20 -6.72
N ILE A 88 2.09 -8.23 -7.65
CA ILE A 88 2.11 -9.13 -8.81
C ILE A 88 3.22 -8.78 -9.81
N SER A 89 3.53 -7.48 -9.97
CA SER A 89 4.65 -7.03 -10.82
C SER A 89 5.99 -7.49 -10.24
N LEU A 90 6.20 -7.35 -8.93
CA LEU A 90 7.42 -7.82 -8.26
C LEU A 90 7.56 -9.33 -8.31
N LEU A 91 6.48 -10.08 -8.11
CA LEU A 91 6.47 -11.54 -8.26
C LEU A 91 6.88 -11.96 -9.66
N SER A 92 6.29 -11.32 -10.68
CA SER A 92 6.61 -11.58 -12.09
C SER A 92 8.08 -11.31 -12.43
N MET A 93 8.69 -10.29 -11.81
CA MET A 93 10.12 -9.99 -11.96
C MET A 93 11.03 -10.99 -11.23
N SER A 94 10.58 -11.52 -10.09
CA SER A 94 11.35 -12.49 -9.29
C SER A 94 11.32 -13.92 -9.85
N GLY A 95 10.27 -14.28 -10.60
CA GLY A 95 10.02 -15.66 -11.04
C GLY A 95 9.45 -16.59 -9.95
N GLU A 96 9.24 -16.07 -8.74
CA GLU A 96 8.65 -16.81 -7.62
C GLU A 96 7.15 -17.04 -7.83
N LYS A 97 6.67 -18.23 -7.45
CA LYS A 97 5.25 -18.59 -7.43
C LYS A 97 4.76 -18.69 -5.99
N VAL A 98 4.78 -17.56 -5.29
CA VAL A 98 4.39 -17.44 -3.89
C VAL A 98 3.31 -16.38 -3.73
N GLY A 99 2.38 -16.59 -2.81
CA GLY A 99 1.38 -15.61 -2.42
C GLY A 99 1.90 -14.69 -1.31
N PHE A 100 1.13 -13.66 -0.95
CA PHE A 100 1.47 -12.80 0.18
C PHE A 100 0.25 -12.40 1.00
N GLU A 101 0.40 -12.38 2.31
CA GLU A 101 -0.44 -11.59 3.20
C GLU A 101 0.26 -10.26 3.46
N ILE A 102 -0.39 -9.18 3.03
CA ILE A 102 0.08 -7.81 3.15
C ILE A 102 -0.85 -7.07 4.11
N HIS A 103 -0.30 -6.62 5.23
CA HIS A 103 -1.01 -5.81 6.21
C HIS A 103 -0.50 -4.37 6.17
N VAL A 104 -1.41 -3.41 6.00
CA VAL A 104 -1.15 -1.97 5.96
C VAL A 104 -1.76 -1.29 7.19
N ASP A 105 -0.92 -0.61 7.96
CA ASP A 105 -1.30 0.25 9.08
C ASP A 105 -0.75 1.66 8.82
N SER A 106 -1.63 2.61 8.48
CA SER A 106 -1.29 4.01 8.22
C SER A 106 -2.11 4.96 9.09
N ARG A 107 -1.40 5.69 9.94
CA ARG A 107 -1.95 6.80 10.73
C ARG A 107 -1.82 8.16 10.03
N ILE A 108 -1.57 8.14 8.71
CA ILE A 108 -1.45 9.35 7.89
C ILE A 108 -2.86 9.74 7.41
N PRO A 109 -3.38 10.93 7.78
CA PRO A 109 -4.69 11.38 7.31
C PRO A 109 -4.81 11.38 5.78
N VAL A 110 -5.94 10.88 5.29
CA VAL A 110 -6.29 10.90 3.86
C VAL A 110 -6.66 12.32 3.44
N ALA A 111 -6.24 12.74 2.25
CA ALA A 111 -6.57 14.03 1.63
C ALA A 111 -6.15 15.28 2.43
N ALA A 112 -5.22 15.16 3.38
CA ALA A 112 -4.72 16.28 4.18
C ALA A 112 -3.45 16.93 3.62
N GLY A 113 -3.10 16.66 2.36
CA GLY A 113 -1.84 17.14 1.75
C GLY A 113 -0.57 16.46 2.26
N LEU A 114 -0.70 15.33 2.98
CA LEU A 114 0.41 14.66 3.67
C LEU A 114 1.10 13.53 2.89
N GLY A 115 0.58 13.19 1.70
CA GLY A 115 1.09 12.05 0.91
C GLY A 115 0.81 10.71 1.60
N SER A 116 -0.46 10.43 1.88
CA SER A 116 -0.95 9.18 2.49
C SER A 116 -0.90 7.98 1.56
#